data_AF-G4MZ25-F1
#
_entry.id   AF-G4MZ25-F1
#
_cell.length_a   1.000
_cell.length_b   1.000
_cell.length_c   1.000
_cell.angle_alpha   90.00
_cell.angle_beta   90.00
_cell.angle_gamma   90.00
#
_symmetry.space_group_name_H-M   'P 1'
#
loop_
_entity.id
_entity.type
_entity.pdbx_description
1 polymer ?
#
loop_
_entity_poly.entity_id
_entity_poly.type
_entity_poly.pdbx_seq_one_letter_code
_entity_poly.pdbx_strand_id
1 'polypeptide(L)'
;MSQDYRTSMMAPQSPAVARNCLPLRFSDGPRQAVPFSTVTAAFFHQARTQPSRPAARDLTSKTSAAGREVTYATLARRARLLAAKLRRLGVQPGDRVPLVVKRGVEMLVGIVAVLACGAQYVPLDGGVVPDSTLRVVLRQAGERLALVLPSTEYRVRAVSVDCVTVVIPVVEGAEAEAEAERERLGEYDKAAAEEGFVDLARPELGCYVIYTSGTTGEPKGVDVMHSNVTNLLCLGPGNLGIKPGMCVGQVLNISFDMAAWEILGCLCNGGTLVLRGSDWLPAIKEIDVLICTPSILAKYNPAEFPRIRTVATAGEPSNQR
;
A
#
# COMPACT_ATOMS: atom_id res chain seq x y z
N MET A 1 56.95 -27.60 2.32
CA MET A 1 56.39 -27.69 0.96
C MET A 1 55.63 -26.40 0.71
N SER A 2 56.19 -25.56 -0.16
CA SER A 2 55.64 -24.27 -0.58
C SER A 2 54.46 -24.51 -1.52
N GLN A 3 53.36 -23.76 -1.37
CA GLN A 3 52.39 -23.61 -2.45
C GLN A 3 51.97 -22.14 -2.55
N ASP A 4 52.32 -21.58 -3.71
CA ASP A 4 52.15 -20.21 -4.15
C ASP A 4 50.68 -19.82 -4.28
N TYR A 5 50.27 -18.74 -3.60
CA TYR A 5 49.08 -17.99 -3.99
C TYR A 5 49.45 -17.02 -5.11
N ARG A 6 49.16 -17.40 -6.36
CA ARG A 6 49.23 -16.48 -7.51
C ARG A 6 48.08 -15.48 -7.43
N THR A 7 48.43 -14.21 -7.21
CA THR A 7 47.58 -13.05 -7.39
C THR A 7 47.24 -12.89 -8.87
N SER A 8 46.02 -13.28 -9.27
CA SER A 8 45.49 -12.97 -10.60
C SER A 8 44.99 -11.53 -10.59
N MET A 9 45.78 -10.58 -11.13
CA MET A 9 45.29 -9.25 -11.45
C MET A 9 44.20 -9.35 -12.52
N MET A 10 42.95 -9.05 -12.16
CA MET A 10 41.88 -8.86 -13.14
C MET A 10 42.18 -7.60 -13.96
N ALA A 11 42.22 -7.76 -15.28
CA ALA A 11 42.24 -6.66 -16.22
C ALA A 11 40.99 -5.77 -16.07
N PRO A 12 41.08 -4.46 -16.37
CA PRO A 12 39.96 -3.53 -16.22
C PRO A 12 38.79 -3.97 -17.12
N GLN A 13 37.62 -4.19 -16.50
CA GLN A 13 36.39 -4.51 -17.22
C GLN A 13 35.98 -3.34 -18.11
N SER A 14 35.78 -3.64 -19.39
CA SER A 14 35.23 -2.73 -20.41
C SER A 14 33.85 -2.21 -19.98
N PRO A 15 33.42 -0.98 -20.38
CA PRO A 15 32.16 -0.43 -19.95
C PRO A 15 31.00 -1.32 -20.42
N ALA A 16 30.18 -1.77 -19.46
CA ALA A 16 29.06 -2.65 -19.71
C ALA A 16 28.07 -2.00 -20.69
N VAL A 17 28.05 -2.49 -21.92
CA VAL A 17 27.00 -2.24 -22.90
C VAL A 17 25.67 -2.62 -22.24
N ALA A 18 24.75 -1.67 -22.12
CA ALA A 18 23.39 -1.92 -21.65
C ALA A 18 22.77 -3.03 -22.50
N ARG A 19 22.74 -4.26 -21.97
CA ARG A 19 22.02 -5.36 -22.61
C ARG A 19 20.55 -4.99 -22.54
N ASN A 20 19.97 -4.71 -23.69
CA ASN A 20 18.51 -4.69 -23.87
C ASN A 20 17.99 -6.08 -23.47
N CYS A 21 17.63 -6.24 -22.20
CA CYS A 21 16.94 -7.41 -21.71
C CYS A 21 15.51 -7.37 -22.25
N LEU A 22 15.35 -7.80 -23.51
CA LEU A 22 14.03 -8.05 -24.07
C LEU A 22 13.48 -9.33 -23.41
N PRO A 23 12.24 -9.31 -22.89
CA PRO A 23 11.59 -10.51 -22.38
C PRO A 23 11.63 -11.61 -23.45
N LEU A 24 12.21 -12.77 -23.11
CA LEU A 24 12.39 -13.89 -24.05
C LEU A 24 11.05 -14.48 -24.51
N ARG A 25 10.00 -14.35 -23.69
CA ARG A 25 8.63 -14.77 -24.00
C ARG A 25 7.66 -14.06 -23.04
N PHE A 26 6.50 -13.63 -23.53
CA PHE A 26 5.38 -13.21 -22.69
C PHE A 26 4.45 -14.41 -22.46
N SER A 27 3.55 -14.32 -21.48
CA SER A 27 2.51 -15.31 -21.26
C SER A 27 1.71 -15.54 -22.56
N ASP A 28 1.52 -16.81 -22.95
CA ASP A 28 0.69 -17.18 -24.09
C ASP A 28 -0.80 -17.01 -23.71
N GLY A 29 -1.59 -16.31 -24.53
CA GLY A 29 -3.04 -16.14 -24.32
C GLY A 29 -3.60 -14.88 -24.99
N PRO A 30 -4.94 -14.78 -25.10
CA PRO A 30 -5.57 -13.57 -25.62
C PRO A 30 -5.31 -12.39 -24.69
N ARG A 31 -4.99 -11.23 -25.27
CA ARG A 31 -4.89 -9.98 -24.51
C ARG A 31 -6.27 -9.63 -23.97
N GLN A 32 -6.40 -9.53 -22.66
CA GLN A 32 -7.63 -9.11 -22.00
C GLN A 32 -7.62 -7.60 -21.76
N ALA A 33 -8.76 -6.95 -21.96
CA ALA A 33 -8.92 -5.53 -21.65
C ALA A 33 -9.04 -5.34 -20.13
N VAL A 34 -8.17 -4.53 -19.55
CA VAL A 34 -8.22 -4.20 -18.12
C VAL A 34 -9.43 -3.30 -17.88
N PRO A 35 -10.33 -3.63 -16.92
CA PRO A 35 -11.60 -2.90 -16.75
C PRO A 35 -11.43 -1.49 -16.18
N PHE A 36 -10.28 -1.20 -15.55
CA PHE A 36 -9.93 0.12 -15.04
C PHE A 36 -8.51 0.48 -15.44
N SER A 37 -8.31 1.73 -15.90
CA SER A 37 -6.99 2.23 -16.28
C SER A 37 -6.12 2.65 -15.08
N THR A 38 -6.73 2.95 -13.94
CA THR A 38 -6.03 3.32 -12.69
C THR A 38 -6.63 2.61 -11.48
N VAL A 39 -5.81 2.49 -10.43
CA VAL A 39 -6.21 1.92 -9.14
C VAL A 39 -7.31 2.76 -8.48
N THR A 40 -7.21 4.09 -8.57
CA THR A 40 -8.21 5.01 -8.02
C THR A 40 -9.52 4.94 -8.79
N ALA A 41 -9.50 4.76 -10.12
CA ALA A 41 -10.71 4.54 -10.91
C ALA A 41 -11.47 3.29 -10.44
N ALA A 42 -10.75 2.19 -10.19
CA ALA A 42 -11.34 0.97 -9.64
C ALA A 42 -11.90 1.19 -8.22
N PHE A 43 -11.10 1.76 -7.31
CA PHE A 43 -11.54 2.05 -5.93
C PHE A 43 -12.77 2.97 -5.88
N PHE A 44 -12.74 4.11 -6.58
CA PHE A 44 -13.86 5.05 -6.60
C PHE A 44 -15.08 4.52 -7.34
N HIS A 45 -14.91 3.58 -8.28
CA HIS A 45 -16.04 2.81 -8.81
C HIS A 45 -16.72 2.04 -7.69
N GLN A 46 -15.97 1.23 -6.92
CA GLN A 46 -16.54 0.48 -5.78
C GLN A 46 -17.21 1.41 -4.77
N ALA A 47 -16.57 2.54 -4.42
CA ALA A 47 -17.14 3.49 -3.47
C ALA A 47 -18.42 4.17 -3.95
N ARG A 48 -18.62 4.34 -5.26
CA ARG A 48 -19.87 4.86 -5.82
C ARG A 48 -20.96 3.80 -5.92
N THR A 49 -20.61 2.58 -6.33
CA THR A 49 -21.59 1.51 -6.58
C THR A 49 -21.98 0.73 -5.33
N GLN A 50 -21.10 0.71 -4.32
CA GLN A 50 -21.26 -0.08 -3.09
C GLN A 50 -20.88 0.75 -1.84
N PRO A 51 -21.47 1.95 -1.66
CA PRO A 51 -21.00 2.93 -0.68
C PRO A 51 -21.07 2.44 0.78
N SER A 52 -22.10 1.67 1.13
CA SER A 52 -22.34 1.16 2.48
C SER A 52 -21.58 -0.11 2.81
N ARG A 53 -20.91 -0.74 1.83
CA ARG A 53 -20.15 -1.96 2.11
C ARG A 53 -18.91 -1.66 2.93
N PRO A 54 -18.51 -2.57 3.83
CA PRO A 54 -17.24 -2.46 4.53
C PRO A 54 -16.08 -2.48 3.53
N ALA A 55 -15.23 -1.46 3.58
CA ALA A 55 -13.95 -1.44 2.86
C ALA A 55 -12.84 -2.05 3.73
N ALA A 56 -12.87 -1.77 5.03
CA ALA A 56 -11.90 -2.29 5.97
C ALA A 56 -12.52 -2.60 7.33
N ARG A 57 -12.03 -3.67 7.94
CA ARG A 57 -12.23 -4.01 9.35
C ARG A 57 -10.89 -3.94 10.07
N ASP A 58 -10.77 -2.98 10.97
CA ASP A 58 -9.55 -2.62 11.68
C ASP A 58 -9.50 -3.25 13.07
N LEU A 59 -8.66 -4.27 13.22
CA LEU A 59 -8.42 -4.99 14.47
C LEU A 59 -7.11 -4.54 15.14
N THR A 60 -6.55 -3.39 14.73
CA THR A 60 -5.28 -2.87 15.28
C THR A 60 -5.48 -2.08 16.57
N SER A 61 -6.69 -1.55 16.79
CA SER A 61 -7.04 -0.84 18.01
C SER A 61 -7.00 -1.79 19.21
N LYS A 62 -6.37 -1.32 20.30
CA LYS A 62 -6.39 -1.99 21.61
C LYS A 62 -7.58 -1.56 22.47
N THR A 63 -8.30 -0.52 22.06
CA THR A 63 -9.39 0.11 22.82
C THR A 63 -10.76 -0.52 22.52
N SER A 64 -10.91 -1.23 21.39
CA SER A 64 -12.12 -1.99 21.06
C SER A 64 -11.78 -3.44 20.70
N ALA A 65 -12.28 -4.38 21.51
CA ALA A 65 -12.15 -5.82 21.20
C ALA A 65 -12.93 -6.23 19.93
N ALA A 66 -13.95 -5.47 19.54
CA ALA A 66 -14.75 -5.74 18.33
C ALA A 66 -14.08 -5.25 17.03
N GLY A 67 -13.05 -4.40 17.16
CA GLY A 67 -12.47 -3.66 16.05
C GLY A 67 -13.31 -2.45 15.63
N ARG A 68 -12.85 -1.77 14.58
CA ARG A 68 -13.53 -0.64 13.92
C ARG A 68 -13.79 -1.01 12.47
N GLU A 69 -14.98 -0.73 11.96
CA GLU A 69 -15.32 -0.97 10.55
C GLU A 69 -15.50 0.35 9.80
N VAL A 70 -14.94 0.44 8.59
CA VAL A 70 -15.07 1.63 7.74
C VAL A 70 -15.58 1.24 6.37
N THR A 71 -16.62 1.92 5.92
CA THR A 71 -17.24 1.68 4.62
C THR A 71 -16.44 2.29 3.46
N TYR A 72 -16.71 1.83 2.24
CA TYR A 72 -16.11 2.42 1.04
C TYR A 72 -16.42 3.92 0.90
N ALA A 73 -17.65 4.35 1.19
CA ALA A 73 -18.02 5.77 1.14
C ALA A 73 -17.22 6.60 2.15
N THR A 74 -17.08 6.12 3.39
CA THR A 74 -16.33 6.83 4.43
C THR A 74 -14.85 6.90 4.10
N LEU A 75 -14.24 5.80 3.63
CA LEU A 75 -12.85 5.78 3.21
C LEU A 75 -12.62 6.73 2.02
N ALA A 76 -13.48 6.70 1.01
CA ALA A 76 -13.38 7.58 -0.16
C ALA A 76 -13.46 9.05 0.23
N ARG A 77 -14.43 9.45 1.06
CA ARG A 77 -14.56 10.84 1.51
C ARG A 77 -13.33 11.31 2.30
N ARG A 78 -12.83 10.51 3.23
CA ARG A 78 -11.60 10.83 3.98
C ARG A 78 -10.40 11.01 3.05
N ALA A 79 -10.25 10.11 2.07
CA ALA A 79 -9.19 10.20 1.09
C ALA A 79 -9.32 11.44 0.19
N ARG A 80 -10.53 11.82 -0.23
CA ARG A 80 -10.79 13.03 -1.02
C ARG A 80 -10.40 14.30 -0.29
N LEU A 81 -10.76 14.40 0.99
CA LEU A 81 -10.40 15.55 1.84
C LEU A 81 -8.89 15.66 2.01
N LEU A 82 -8.23 14.54 2.28
CA LEU A 82 -6.77 14.52 2.39
C LEU A 82 -6.11 14.86 1.04
N ALA A 83 -6.62 14.34 -0.08
CA ALA A 83 -6.12 14.67 -1.42
C ALA A 83 -6.26 16.16 -1.73
N ALA A 84 -7.40 16.78 -1.41
CA ALA A 84 -7.58 18.23 -1.57
C ALA A 84 -6.55 19.02 -0.75
N LYS A 85 -6.32 18.64 0.51
CA LYS A 85 -5.27 19.23 1.34
C LYS A 85 -3.88 19.07 0.74
N LEU A 86 -3.53 17.87 0.25
CA LEU A 86 -2.23 17.60 -0.38
C LEU A 86 -2.03 18.46 -1.64
N ARG A 87 -3.06 18.62 -2.48
CA ARG A 87 -3.01 19.50 -3.65
C ARG A 87 -2.81 20.97 -3.27
N ARG A 88 -3.47 21.46 -2.21
CA ARG A 88 -3.26 22.83 -1.68
C ARG A 88 -1.85 23.04 -1.12
N LEU A 89 -1.23 21.99 -0.60
CA LEU A 89 0.19 21.97 -0.20
C LEU A 89 1.14 21.77 -1.41
N GLY A 90 0.58 21.70 -2.62
CA GLY A 90 1.29 21.67 -3.90
C GLY A 90 1.84 20.31 -4.30
N VAL A 91 1.26 19.21 -3.82
CA VAL A 91 1.52 17.87 -4.37
C VAL A 91 0.98 17.81 -5.81
N GLN A 92 1.81 17.35 -6.73
CA GLN A 92 1.54 17.27 -8.16
C GLN A 92 1.58 15.82 -8.68
N PRO A 93 0.94 15.54 -9.83
CA PRO A 93 1.08 14.24 -10.49
C PRO A 93 2.55 13.89 -10.76
N GLY A 94 2.95 12.67 -10.39
CA GLY A 94 4.33 12.19 -10.50
C GLY A 94 5.19 12.41 -9.24
N ASP A 95 4.75 13.20 -8.27
CA ASP A 95 5.45 13.34 -6.98
C ASP A 95 5.52 12.01 -6.23
N ARG A 96 6.59 11.82 -5.45
CA ARG A 96 6.73 10.71 -4.51
C ARG A 96 6.40 11.20 -3.11
N VAL A 97 5.39 10.63 -2.47
CA VAL A 97 4.96 11.02 -1.14
C VAL A 97 5.24 9.90 -0.14
N PRO A 98 6.28 10.04 0.71
CA PRO A 98 6.50 9.18 1.87
C PRO A 98 5.26 9.06 2.74
N LEU A 99 4.85 7.82 3.01
CA LEU A 99 3.75 7.47 3.88
C LEU A 99 4.29 6.68 5.06
N VAL A 100 4.63 7.38 6.15
CA VAL A 100 5.23 6.81 7.36
C VAL A 100 4.15 6.52 8.39
N VAL A 101 3.65 5.30 8.39
CA VAL A 101 2.44 4.92 9.13
C VAL A 101 2.58 3.57 9.80
N LYS A 102 1.63 3.26 10.69
CA LYS A 102 1.40 1.91 11.18
C LYS A 102 0.15 1.36 10.50
N ARG A 103 -0.03 0.04 10.52
CA ARG A 103 -1.25 -0.59 10.03
C ARG A 103 -2.48 0.01 10.73
N GLY A 104 -3.49 0.34 9.95
CA GLY A 104 -4.77 0.88 10.42
C GLY A 104 -5.55 1.49 9.26
N VAL A 105 -6.76 1.98 9.50
CA VAL A 105 -7.56 2.64 8.45
C VAL A 105 -6.85 3.87 7.86
N GLU A 106 -6.15 4.64 8.69
CA GLU A 106 -5.48 5.87 8.28
C GLU A 106 -4.38 5.63 7.25
N MET A 107 -3.75 4.45 7.27
CA MET A 107 -2.85 3.98 6.22
C MET A 107 -3.56 3.92 4.87
N LEU A 108 -4.77 3.36 4.83
CA LEU A 108 -5.58 3.25 3.61
C LEU A 108 -6.02 4.63 3.10
N VAL A 109 -6.40 5.53 4.01
CA VAL A 109 -6.73 6.93 3.69
C VAL A 109 -5.55 7.61 3.01
N GLY A 110 -4.34 7.47 3.58
CA GLY A 110 -3.12 8.02 3.01
C GLY A 110 -2.81 7.48 1.61
N ILE A 111 -2.88 6.16 1.42
CA ILE A 111 -2.66 5.52 0.12
C ILE A 111 -3.61 6.10 -0.95
N VAL A 112 -4.92 6.06 -0.70
CA VAL A 112 -5.91 6.51 -1.69
C VAL A 112 -5.79 8.01 -1.96
N ALA A 113 -5.50 8.82 -0.93
CA ALA A 113 -5.34 10.27 -1.08
C ALA A 113 -4.13 10.66 -1.95
N VAL A 114 -2.98 10.01 -1.75
CA VAL A 114 -1.77 10.24 -2.56
C VAL A 114 -2.04 9.86 -4.00
N LEU A 115 -2.60 8.67 -4.24
CA LEU A 115 -2.91 8.19 -5.59
C LEU A 115 -3.91 9.12 -6.30
N ALA A 116 -4.92 9.63 -5.59
CA ALA A 116 -5.90 10.56 -6.17
C ALA A 116 -5.27 11.92 -6.59
N CYS A 117 -4.10 12.29 -6.02
CA CYS A 117 -3.32 13.44 -6.46
C CYS A 117 -2.50 13.15 -7.74
N GLY A 118 -2.55 11.92 -8.27
CA GLY A 118 -1.66 11.45 -9.33
C GLY A 118 -0.23 11.21 -8.85
N ALA A 119 -0.01 11.25 -7.55
CA ALA A 119 1.28 11.03 -6.92
C ALA A 119 1.45 9.55 -6.52
N GLN A 120 2.69 9.17 -6.28
CA GLN A 120 3.12 7.82 -5.95
C GLN A 120 3.38 7.72 -4.45
N TYR A 121 2.74 6.77 -3.76
CA TYR A 121 3.01 6.60 -2.32
C TYR A 121 4.29 5.80 -2.09
N VAL A 122 5.07 6.19 -1.09
CA VAL A 122 6.28 5.48 -0.67
C VAL A 122 6.02 4.90 0.73
N PRO A 123 5.60 3.63 0.84
CA PRO A 123 5.14 3.06 2.09
C PRO A 123 6.28 2.72 3.04
N LEU A 124 6.23 3.29 4.24
CA LEU A 124 7.23 3.13 5.28
C LEU A 124 6.55 2.72 6.59
N ASP A 125 6.85 1.52 7.08
CA ASP A 125 6.36 1.09 8.38
C ASP A 125 7.08 1.88 9.50
N GLY A 126 6.31 2.77 10.13
CA GLY A 126 6.78 3.65 11.19
C GLY A 126 7.13 2.93 12.51
N GLY A 127 6.87 1.63 12.64
CA GLY A 127 7.31 0.79 13.76
C GLY A 127 8.50 -0.12 13.44
N VAL A 128 8.86 -0.31 12.16
CA VAL A 128 9.84 -1.33 11.74
C VAL A 128 11.01 -0.74 10.96
N VAL A 129 10.77 0.21 10.05
CA VAL A 129 11.84 0.78 9.21
C VAL A 129 12.83 1.56 10.09
N PRO A 130 14.15 1.34 10.00
CA PRO A 130 15.14 2.11 10.78
C PRO A 130 15.23 3.59 10.37
N ASP A 131 15.62 4.46 11.30
CA ASP A 131 15.77 5.91 11.04
C ASP A 131 16.82 6.22 9.96
N SER A 132 17.88 5.41 9.85
CA SER A 132 18.87 5.53 8.78
C SER A 132 18.25 5.30 7.39
N THR A 133 17.39 4.29 7.26
CA THR A 133 16.65 4.01 6.02
C THR A 133 15.62 5.09 5.75
N LEU A 134 14.85 5.52 6.77
CA LEU A 134 13.88 6.59 6.65
C LEU A 134 14.52 7.87 6.09
N ARG A 135 15.67 8.29 6.64
CA ARG A 135 16.41 9.47 6.17
C ARG A 135 16.78 9.38 4.68
N VAL A 136 17.29 8.23 4.24
CA VAL A 136 17.68 8.04 2.83
C VAL A 136 16.45 8.08 1.93
N VAL A 137 15.36 7.42 2.31
CA VAL A 137 14.12 7.40 1.53
C VAL A 137 13.50 8.79 1.42
N LEU A 138 13.46 9.56 2.51
CA LEU A 138 12.96 10.94 2.47
C LEU A 138 13.74 11.79 1.48
N ARG A 139 15.07 11.71 1.50
CA ARG A 139 15.95 12.40 0.53
C ARG A 139 15.68 11.97 -0.92
N GLN A 140 15.60 10.67 -1.17
CA GLN A 140 15.33 10.14 -2.52
C GLN A 140 13.90 10.43 -3.02
N ALA A 141 12.97 10.72 -2.11
CA ALA A 141 11.62 11.19 -2.42
C ALA A 141 11.52 12.73 -2.56
N GLY A 142 12.64 13.45 -2.49
CA GLY A 142 12.69 14.90 -2.67
C GLY A 142 12.55 15.72 -1.37
N GLU A 143 12.45 15.07 -0.20
CA GLU A 143 12.49 15.68 1.15
C GLU A 143 11.50 16.82 1.41
N ARG A 144 10.46 16.97 0.58
CA ARG A 144 9.54 18.10 0.68
C ARG A 144 8.40 17.88 1.67
N LEU A 145 7.73 16.74 1.59
CA LEU A 145 6.51 16.46 2.34
C LEU A 145 6.38 14.96 2.62
N ALA A 146 5.97 14.61 3.83
CA ALA A 146 5.64 13.24 4.22
C ALA A 146 4.29 13.17 4.91
N LEU A 147 3.49 12.16 4.56
CA LEU A 147 2.31 11.76 5.31
C LEU A 147 2.71 10.93 6.52
N VAL A 148 2.14 11.25 7.68
CA VAL A 148 2.45 10.58 8.95
C VAL A 148 1.20 10.34 9.78
N LEU A 149 1.26 9.41 10.73
CA LEU A 149 0.31 9.37 11.85
C LEU A 149 0.81 10.29 12.98
N PRO A 150 -0.06 10.72 13.90
CA PRO A 150 0.37 11.41 15.11
C PRO A 150 1.47 10.64 15.87
N SER A 151 1.35 9.29 15.89
CA SER A 151 2.30 8.41 16.57
C SER A 151 3.63 8.18 15.82
N THR A 152 3.78 8.68 14.59
CA THR A 152 5.00 8.49 13.77
C THR A 152 5.63 9.81 13.32
N GLU A 153 4.96 10.95 13.53
CA GLU A 153 5.45 12.28 13.13
C GLU A 153 6.83 12.60 13.70
N TYR A 154 7.04 12.28 14.99
CA TYR A 154 8.31 12.57 15.67
C TYR A 154 9.52 11.96 14.96
N ARG A 155 9.36 10.81 14.30
CA ARG A 155 10.44 10.12 13.59
C ARG A 155 10.90 10.90 12.38
N VAL A 156 9.95 11.42 11.59
CA VAL A 156 10.27 12.22 10.39
C VAL A 156 10.98 13.49 10.81
N ARG A 157 10.45 14.21 11.81
CA ARG A 157 11.05 15.44 12.34
C ARG A 157 12.45 15.23 12.91
N ALA A 158 12.74 14.06 13.48
CA ALA A 158 14.05 13.74 14.03
C ALA A 158 15.12 13.49 12.94
N VAL A 159 14.73 13.01 11.75
CA VAL A 159 15.68 12.67 10.68
C VAL A 159 15.74 13.69 9.55
N SER A 160 14.71 14.54 9.41
CA SER A 160 14.62 15.61 8.43
C SER A 160 13.83 16.79 9.00
N VAL A 161 14.51 17.92 9.19
CA VAL A 161 13.90 19.15 9.74
C VAL A 161 13.16 19.95 8.66
N ASP A 162 13.55 19.81 7.40
CA ASP A 162 12.99 20.55 6.27
C ASP A 162 11.76 19.85 5.66
N CYS A 163 11.54 18.58 5.98
CA CYS A 163 10.40 17.82 5.48
C CYS A 163 9.11 18.21 6.21
N VAL A 164 8.15 18.75 5.46
CA VAL A 164 6.83 19.10 6.00
C VAL A 164 6.05 17.83 6.34
N THR A 165 5.67 17.67 7.60
CA THR A 165 4.82 16.56 8.04
C THR A 165 3.34 16.91 7.88
N VAL A 166 2.61 16.07 7.15
CA VAL A 166 1.15 16.14 7.06
C VAL A 166 0.54 14.98 7.84
N VAL A 167 0.00 15.31 9.00
CA VAL A 167 -0.61 14.33 9.90
C VAL A 167 -1.98 13.89 9.35
N ILE A 168 -2.15 12.57 9.21
CA ILE A 168 -3.45 11.95 8.89
C ILE A 168 -4.25 11.85 10.20
N PRO A 169 -5.45 12.48 10.29
CA PRO A 169 -6.25 12.42 11.50
C PRO A 169 -6.70 10.99 11.81
N VAL A 170 -6.37 10.52 13.01
CA VAL A 170 -6.86 9.27 13.58
C VAL A 170 -8.17 9.56 14.29
N VAL A 171 -9.19 8.75 14.03
CA VAL A 171 -10.49 8.86 14.72
C VAL A 171 -10.85 7.47 15.24
N GLU A 172 -11.03 7.33 16.56
CA GLU A 172 -11.38 6.06 17.18
C GLU A 172 -12.83 6.09 17.68
N GLY A 173 -13.61 5.04 17.35
CA GLY A 173 -14.98 4.87 17.80
C GLY A 173 -16.03 5.42 16.83
N ALA A 174 -17.15 4.71 16.70
CA ALA A 174 -18.21 5.02 15.74
C ALA A 174 -18.86 6.39 15.97
N GLU A 175 -19.01 6.81 17.24
CA GLU A 175 -19.59 8.11 17.59
C GLU A 175 -18.66 9.27 17.22
N ALA A 176 -17.37 9.16 17.57
CA ALA A 176 -16.36 10.14 17.19
C ALA A 176 -16.15 10.16 15.67
N GLU A 177 -16.29 9.01 14.99
CA GLU A 177 -16.32 8.96 13.53
C GLU A 177 -17.50 9.72 12.96
N ALA A 178 -18.71 9.50 13.47
CA ALA A 178 -19.90 10.20 13.02
C ALA A 178 -19.83 11.71 13.30
N GLU A 179 -19.25 12.11 14.42
CA GLU A 179 -19.03 13.52 14.76
C GLU A 179 -17.97 14.17 13.87
N ALA A 180 -16.78 13.57 13.76
CA ALA A 180 -15.73 14.05 12.87
C ALA A 180 -16.18 14.02 11.40
N GLU A 181 -17.08 13.11 11.05
CA GLU A 181 -17.73 13.06 9.74
C GLU A 181 -18.67 14.24 9.54
N ARG A 182 -19.52 14.59 10.52
CA ARG A 182 -20.40 15.77 10.45
C ARG A 182 -19.61 17.07 10.34
N GLU A 183 -18.54 17.22 11.11
CA GLU A 183 -17.65 18.39 11.05
C GLU A 183 -16.98 18.50 9.68
N ARG A 184 -16.40 17.39 9.21
CA ARG A 184 -15.74 17.32 7.89
C ARG A 184 -16.70 17.41 6.73
N LEU A 185 -17.98 17.05 6.88
CA LEU A 185 -19.00 17.28 5.85
C LEU A 185 -19.15 18.78 5.58
N GLY A 186 -19.09 19.62 6.62
CA GLY A 186 -19.07 21.07 6.45
C GLY A 186 -17.83 21.59 5.70
N GLU A 187 -16.66 20.98 5.92
CA GLU A 187 -15.44 21.30 5.16
C GLU A 187 -15.46 20.73 3.74
N TYR A 188 -16.00 19.52 3.57
CA TYR A 188 -16.13 18.82 2.30
C TYR A 188 -17.10 19.54 1.38
N ASP A 189 -18.28 19.94 1.86
CA ASP A 189 -19.26 20.64 1.05
C ASP A 189 -18.72 21.99 0.58
N LYS A 190 -17.93 22.68 1.42
CA LYS A 190 -17.20 23.90 1.02
C LYS A 190 -16.14 23.61 -0.04
N ALA A 191 -15.24 22.66 0.20
CA ALA A 191 -14.16 22.35 -0.73
C ALA A 191 -14.65 21.72 -2.06
N ALA A 192 -15.69 20.90 -2.00
CA ALA A 192 -16.32 20.27 -3.17
C ALA A 192 -17.16 21.27 -3.97
N ALA A 193 -17.83 22.23 -3.32
CA ALA A 193 -18.53 23.33 -4.00
C ALA A 193 -17.57 24.33 -4.65
N GLU A 194 -16.38 24.54 -4.08
CA GLU A 194 -15.38 25.49 -4.61
C GLU A 194 -14.53 24.90 -5.76
N GLU A 195 -14.12 23.63 -5.69
CA GLU A 195 -13.15 23.06 -6.65
C GLU A 195 -13.61 21.78 -7.38
N GLY A 196 -14.61 21.06 -6.84
CA GLY A 196 -14.95 19.71 -7.28
C GLY A 196 -13.84 18.67 -6.99
N PHE A 197 -14.22 17.43 -6.66
CA PHE A 197 -13.22 16.37 -6.55
C PHE A 197 -12.72 15.98 -7.95
N VAL A 198 -11.40 16.05 -8.15
CA VAL A 198 -10.72 15.63 -9.39
C VAL A 198 -9.69 14.57 -9.04
N ASP A 199 -9.85 13.37 -9.61
CA ASP A 199 -8.85 12.30 -9.59
C ASP A 199 -7.81 12.55 -10.69
N LEU A 200 -6.56 12.75 -10.29
CA LEU A 200 -5.46 13.09 -11.19
C LEU A 200 -4.61 11.88 -11.60
N ALA A 201 -4.96 10.66 -11.15
CA ALA A 201 -4.26 9.46 -11.54
C ALA A 201 -4.34 9.20 -13.06
N ARG A 202 -3.25 8.67 -13.63
CA ARG A 202 -3.18 8.22 -15.03
C ARG A 202 -2.44 6.89 -15.12
N PRO A 203 -2.74 6.03 -16.12
CA PRO A 203 -2.15 4.68 -16.21
C PRO A 203 -0.61 4.67 -16.28
N GLU A 204 -0.02 5.71 -16.87
CA GLU A 204 1.43 5.90 -17.02
C GLU A 204 2.12 6.51 -15.79
N LEU A 205 1.37 7.01 -14.81
CA LEU A 205 1.93 7.56 -13.58
C LEU A 205 2.23 6.46 -12.55
N GLY A 206 3.17 6.78 -11.65
CA GLY A 206 3.58 5.91 -10.55
C GLY A 206 2.44 5.68 -9.56
N CYS A 207 2.29 4.42 -9.11
CA CYS A 207 1.37 4.01 -8.05
C CYS A 207 2.10 3.91 -6.71
N TYR A 208 3.19 3.15 -6.63
CA TYR A 208 4.02 3.08 -5.41
C TYR A 208 5.51 2.89 -5.70
N VAL A 209 6.36 3.26 -4.73
CA VAL A 209 7.79 2.93 -4.71
C VAL A 209 8.10 2.01 -3.55
N ILE A 210 8.55 0.78 -3.80
CA ILE A 210 9.07 -0.09 -2.75
C ILE A 210 10.59 -0.01 -2.70
N TYR A 211 11.15 0.20 -1.51
CA TYR A 211 12.58 0.25 -1.31
C TYR A 211 13.13 -1.10 -0.88
N THR A 212 14.15 -1.58 -1.59
CA THR A 212 14.84 -2.84 -1.28
C THR A 212 16.26 -2.57 -0.79
N SER A 213 16.82 -3.47 0.02
CA SER A 213 18.25 -3.43 0.36
C SER A 213 19.09 -3.53 -0.92
N GLY A 214 19.76 -2.44 -1.28
CA GLY A 214 20.67 -2.44 -2.42
C GLY A 214 21.93 -3.24 -2.09
N THR A 215 22.51 -3.90 -3.10
CA THR A 215 23.84 -4.54 -2.99
C THR A 215 24.95 -3.56 -2.60
N THR A 216 24.72 -2.26 -2.80
CA THR A 216 25.61 -1.15 -2.47
C THR A 216 25.42 -0.61 -1.04
N GLY A 217 24.54 -1.21 -0.24
CA GLY A 217 24.21 -0.75 1.12
C GLY A 217 23.15 0.35 1.19
N GLU A 218 23.02 1.16 0.14
CA GLU A 218 21.94 2.16 0.04
C GLU A 218 20.63 1.54 -0.51
N PRO A 219 19.47 1.84 0.10
CA PRO A 219 18.17 1.44 -0.41
C PRO A 219 17.91 1.94 -1.84
N LYS A 220 17.33 1.08 -2.68
CA LYS A 220 16.93 1.41 -4.05
C LYS A 220 15.41 1.32 -4.19
N GLY A 221 14.79 2.37 -4.72
CA GLY A 221 13.36 2.41 -4.99
C GLY A 221 13.00 1.71 -6.30
N VAL A 222 12.00 0.82 -6.25
CA VAL A 222 11.38 0.18 -7.41
C VAL A 222 10.08 0.89 -7.72
N ASP A 223 10.04 1.61 -8.85
CA ASP A 223 8.84 2.29 -9.33
C ASP A 223 7.87 1.31 -9.98
N VAL A 224 6.59 1.38 -9.58
CA VAL A 224 5.50 0.59 -10.17
C VAL A 224 4.37 1.52 -10.61
N MET A 225 3.94 1.42 -11.87
CA MET A 225 2.91 2.28 -12.46
C MET A 225 1.50 1.75 -12.21
N HIS A 226 0.49 2.64 -12.30
CA HIS A 226 -0.92 2.27 -12.24
C HIS A 226 -1.31 1.16 -13.23
N SER A 227 -0.83 1.23 -14.47
CA SER A 227 -1.07 0.21 -15.49
C SER A 227 -0.48 -1.16 -15.12
N ASN A 228 0.65 -1.22 -14.42
CA ASN A 228 1.21 -2.49 -13.94
C ASN A 228 0.30 -3.12 -12.88
N VAL A 229 -0.13 -2.30 -11.92
CA VAL A 229 -0.97 -2.74 -10.80
C VAL A 229 -2.36 -3.16 -11.27
N THR A 230 -3.01 -2.35 -12.12
CA THR A 230 -4.35 -2.68 -12.64
C THR A 230 -4.34 -3.92 -13.53
N ASN A 231 -3.29 -4.12 -14.34
CA ASN A 231 -3.13 -5.34 -15.12
C ASN A 231 -3.11 -6.59 -14.22
N LEU A 232 -2.46 -6.55 -13.06
CA LEU A 232 -2.45 -7.65 -12.10
C LEU A 232 -3.79 -7.81 -11.38
N LEU A 233 -4.34 -6.70 -10.87
CA LEU A 233 -5.38 -6.74 -9.84
C LEU A 233 -6.81 -6.62 -10.37
N CYS A 234 -7.01 -6.09 -11.58
CA CYS A 234 -8.34 -5.86 -12.13
C CYS A 234 -8.76 -6.94 -13.15
N LEU A 235 -7.88 -7.87 -13.53
CA LEU A 235 -8.13 -8.98 -14.47
C LEU A 235 -8.27 -10.35 -13.78
N GLY A 236 -8.46 -10.41 -12.47
CA GLY A 236 -8.51 -11.67 -11.73
C GLY A 236 -8.08 -11.57 -10.27
N PRO A 237 -8.02 -10.36 -9.71
CA PRO A 237 -7.21 -10.04 -8.51
C PRO A 237 -5.89 -10.81 -8.33
N GLY A 238 -5.13 -11.08 -9.41
CA GLY A 238 -3.97 -12.00 -9.36
C GLY A 238 -4.38 -13.48 -9.20
N ASN A 239 -5.48 -13.88 -9.82
CA ASN A 239 -6.13 -15.19 -9.68
C ASN A 239 -6.63 -15.53 -8.26
N LEU A 240 -6.87 -14.53 -7.41
CA LEU A 240 -7.36 -14.73 -6.05
C LEU A 240 -8.89 -14.76 -5.94
N GLY A 241 -9.61 -14.44 -7.01
CA GLY A 241 -11.07 -14.47 -7.04
C GLY A 241 -11.76 -13.48 -6.08
N ILE A 242 -11.04 -12.47 -5.59
CA ILE A 242 -11.56 -11.42 -4.70
C ILE A 242 -12.75 -10.74 -5.38
N LYS A 243 -13.85 -10.61 -4.64
CA LYS A 243 -15.10 -10.00 -5.08
C LYS A 243 -15.89 -9.46 -3.87
N PRO A 244 -16.96 -8.69 -4.09
CA PRO A 244 -17.78 -8.20 -2.99
C PRO A 244 -18.26 -9.31 -2.05
N GLY A 245 -18.06 -9.10 -0.75
CA GLY A 245 -18.44 -10.04 0.31
C GLY A 245 -17.35 -10.99 0.76
N MET A 246 -16.18 -10.97 0.11
CA MET A 246 -15.00 -11.68 0.60
C MET A 246 -14.14 -10.78 1.47
N CYS A 247 -13.57 -11.37 2.52
CA CYS A 247 -12.61 -10.73 3.40
C CYS A 247 -11.17 -11.10 2.98
N VAL A 248 -10.29 -10.11 2.86
CA VAL A 248 -8.88 -10.28 2.51
C VAL A 248 -8.02 -9.86 3.70
N GLY A 249 -7.05 -10.69 4.09
CA GLY A 249 -6.14 -10.34 5.18
C GLY A 249 -5.12 -9.28 4.77
N GLN A 250 -4.95 -8.23 5.57
CA GLN A 250 -3.80 -7.33 5.50
C GLN A 250 -2.79 -7.76 6.56
N VAL A 251 -1.82 -8.56 6.15
CA VAL A 251 -0.93 -9.33 7.03
C VAL A 251 0.49 -8.81 6.95
N LEU A 252 0.92 -8.56 5.72
CA LEU A 252 2.28 -8.21 5.40
C LEU A 252 2.57 -6.77 5.81
N ASN A 253 3.85 -6.46 5.90
CA ASN A 253 4.31 -5.12 6.22
C ASN A 253 4.17 -4.24 4.96
N ILE A 254 3.64 -3.02 5.10
CA ILE A 254 3.33 -2.13 3.99
C ILE A 254 4.57 -1.78 3.13
N SER A 255 5.78 -1.86 3.70
CA SER A 255 7.03 -1.64 2.97
C SER A 255 7.42 -2.81 2.05
N PHE A 256 6.60 -3.85 1.93
CA PHE A 256 6.75 -4.92 0.93
C PHE A 256 5.63 -4.86 -0.11
N ASP A 257 5.96 -5.19 -1.36
CA ASP A 257 5.05 -5.13 -2.51
C ASP A 257 3.82 -6.05 -2.38
N MET A 258 3.96 -7.22 -1.76
CA MET A 258 2.83 -8.10 -1.50
C MET A 258 1.75 -7.47 -0.60
N ALA A 259 2.09 -6.50 0.27
CA ALA A 259 1.07 -5.74 1.00
C ALA A 259 0.27 -4.81 0.06
N ALA A 260 0.87 -4.32 -1.02
CA ALA A 260 0.13 -3.61 -2.06
C ALA A 260 -0.85 -4.56 -2.78
N TRP A 261 -0.49 -5.84 -2.99
CA TRP A 261 -1.41 -6.85 -3.51
C TRP A 261 -2.59 -7.10 -2.55
N GLU A 262 -2.34 -7.28 -1.25
CA GLU A 262 -3.40 -7.40 -0.24
C GLU A 262 -4.36 -6.20 -0.28
N ILE A 263 -3.81 -4.98 -0.16
CA ILE A 263 -4.58 -3.75 0.02
C ILE A 263 -5.31 -3.39 -1.27
N LEU A 264 -4.58 -3.23 -2.38
CA LEU A 264 -5.14 -2.76 -3.64
C LEU A 264 -5.98 -3.85 -4.30
N GLY A 265 -5.60 -5.12 -4.14
CA GLY A 265 -6.37 -6.25 -4.67
C GLY A 265 -7.74 -6.36 -4.01
N CYS A 266 -7.80 -6.11 -2.70
CA CYS A 266 -9.06 -6.03 -1.97
C CYS A 266 -9.91 -4.82 -2.39
N LEU A 267 -9.34 -3.62 -2.28
CA LEU A 267 -10.08 -2.36 -2.44
C LEU A 267 -10.54 -2.09 -3.87
N CYS A 268 -9.81 -2.56 -4.89
CA CYS A 268 -10.23 -2.42 -6.29
C CYS A 268 -11.38 -3.36 -6.68
N ASN A 269 -11.54 -4.47 -5.95
CA ASN A 269 -12.48 -5.54 -6.29
C ASN A 269 -13.66 -5.64 -5.31
N GLY A 270 -13.85 -4.65 -4.44
CA GLY A 270 -15.03 -4.54 -3.56
C GLY A 270 -15.01 -5.48 -2.34
N GLY A 271 -13.87 -6.11 -2.04
CA GLY A 271 -13.70 -6.93 -0.84
C GLY A 271 -13.62 -6.10 0.44
N THR A 272 -13.61 -6.77 1.59
CA THR A 272 -13.37 -6.16 2.90
C THR A 272 -11.96 -6.48 3.38
N LEU A 273 -11.13 -5.46 3.60
CA LEU A 273 -9.76 -5.64 4.05
C LEU A 273 -9.71 -5.79 5.58
N VAL A 274 -9.29 -6.94 6.09
CA VAL A 274 -9.17 -7.19 7.53
C VAL A 274 -7.75 -6.87 7.98
N LEU A 275 -7.58 -5.74 8.66
CA LEU A 275 -6.29 -5.26 9.16
C LEU A 275 -5.97 -5.97 10.48
N ARG A 276 -4.96 -6.85 10.48
CA ARG A 276 -4.62 -7.63 11.67
C ARG A 276 -4.02 -6.77 12.79
N GLY A 277 -4.42 -7.03 14.03
CA GLY A 277 -3.75 -6.47 15.20
C GLY A 277 -2.39 -7.10 15.48
N SER A 278 -1.84 -6.80 16.66
CA SER A 278 -0.70 -7.53 17.21
C SER A 278 -1.06 -9.00 17.45
N ASP A 279 -2.28 -9.24 17.94
CA ASP A 279 -2.89 -10.57 17.85
C ASP A 279 -3.50 -10.76 16.45
N TRP A 280 -3.00 -11.78 15.77
CA TRP A 280 -3.38 -12.15 14.42
C TRP A 280 -4.58 -13.10 14.39
N LEU A 281 -4.83 -13.86 15.46
CA LEU A 281 -5.83 -14.93 15.48
C LEU A 281 -7.25 -14.44 15.17
N PRO A 282 -7.71 -13.27 15.68
CA PRO A 282 -9.02 -12.74 15.30
C PRO A 282 -9.11 -12.45 13.81
N ALA A 283 -8.07 -11.87 13.21
CA ALA A 283 -8.06 -11.51 11.80
C ALA A 283 -8.11 -12.73 10.88
N ILE A 284 -7.27 -13.74 11.11
CA ILE A 284 -7.21 -14.94 10.25
C ILE A 284 -8.51 -15.76 10.26
N LYS A 285 -9.28 -15.71 11.36
CA LYS A 285 -10.60 -16.37 11.43
C LYS A 285 -11.68 -15.67 10.59
N GLU A 286 -11.43 -14.44 10.18
CA GLU A 286 -12.39 -13.60 9.46
C GLU A 286 -12.14 -13.52 7.95
N ILE A 287 -11.03 -14.05 7.46
CA ILE A 287 -10.62 -13.89 6.05
C ILE A 287 -11.01 -15.08 5.19
N ASP A 288 -11.34 -14.78 3.94
CA ASP A 288 -11.56 -15.75 2.86
C ASP A 288 -10.29 -15.91 2.00
N VAL A 289 -9.44 -14.88 1.95
CA VAL A 289 -8.21 -14.83 1.14
C VAL A 289 -7.01 -14.46 2.00
N LEU A 290 -5.94 -15.26 1.89
CA LEU A 290 -4.67 -15.05 2.57
C LEU A 290 -3.53 -14.95 1.55
N ILE A 291 -2.77 -13.86 1.59
CA ILE A 291 -1.50 -13.72 0.89
C ILE A 291 -0.41 -13.75 1.95
N CYS A 292 0.57 -14.65 1.84
CA CYS A 292 1.59 -14.80 2.89
C CYS A 292 2.87 -15.46 2.38
N THR A 293 3.98 -15.32 3.13
CA THR A 293 5.19 -16.10 2.82
C THR A 293 5.01 -17.57 3.24
N PRO A 294 5.76 -18.51 2.65
CA PRO A 294 5.76 -19.91 3.09
C PRO A 294 6.02 -20.06 4.60
N SER A 295 6.91 -19.23 5.15
CA SER A 295 7.21 -19.20 6.59
C SER A 295 6.03 -18.78 7.47
N ILE A 296 5.11 -17.94 6.97
CA ILE A 296 3.86 -17.63 7.68
C ILE A 296 2.90 -18.81 7.58
N LEU A 297 2.72 -19.35 6.38
CA LEU A 297 1.78 -20.43 6.10
C LEU A 297 2.08 -21.69 6.94
N ALA A 298 3.36 -22.05 7.06
CA ALA A 298 3.84 -23.24 7.77
C ALA A 298 3.48 -23.29 9.26
N LYS A 299 3.05 -22.16 9.86
CA LYS A 299 2.72 -22.07 11.29
C LYS A 299 1.29 -22.49 11.62
N TYR A 300 0.44 -22.67 10.61
CA TYR A 300 -1.01 -22.83 10.80
C TYR A 300 -1.49 -24.15 10.22
N ASN A 301 -2.37 -24.83 10.97
CA ASN A 301 -3.12 -25.97 10.46
C ASN A 301 -4.34 -25.46 9.68
N PRO A 302 -4.48 -25.75 8.37
CA PRO A 302 -5.63 -25.31 7.58
C PRO A 302 -6.98 -25.72 8.17
N ALA A 303 -7.05 -26.83 8.90
CA ALA A 303 -8.28 -27.30 9.54
C ALA A 303 -8.81 -26.33 10.62
N GLU A 304 -7.96 -25.47 11.18
CA GLU A 304 -8.35 -24.46 12.17
C GLU A 304 -8.97 -23.21 11.53
N PHE A 305 -8.82 -23.04 10.21
CA PHE A 305 -9.24 -21.85 9.47
C PHE A 305 -10.10 -22.20 8.25
N PRO A 306 -11.25 -22.89 8.45
CA PRO A 306 -12.09 -23.39 7.35
C PRO A 306 -12.73 -22.30 6.49
N ARG A 307 -12.68 -21.03 6.93
CA ARG A 307 -13.17 -19.89 6.16
C ARG A 307 -12.24 -19.53 4.99
N ILE A 308 -10.94 -19.81 5.11
CA ILE A 308 -9.95 -19.46 4.07
C ILE A 308 -10.19 -20.37 2.86
N ARG A 309 -10.53 -19.75 1.72
CA ARG A 309 -10.81 -20.45 0.46
C ARG A 309 -9.67 -20.36 -0.52
N THR A 310 -8.83 -19.33 -0.39
CA THR A 310 -7.75 -19.06 -1.33
C THR A 310 -6.52 -18.58 -0.57
N VAL A 311 -5.40 -19.24 -0.83
CA VAL A 311 -4.09 -18.86 -0.30
C VAL A 311 -3.16 -18.63 -1.48
N ALA A 312 -2.47 -17.49 -1.48
CA ALA A 312 -1.33 -17.26 -2.34
C ALA A 312 -0.07 -17.15 -1.49
N THR A 313 1.01 -17.77 -1.97
CA THR A 313 2.29 -17.75 -1.28
C THR A 313 3.44 -17.41 -2.21
N ALA A 314 4.35 -16.57 -1.73
CA ALA A 314 5.50 -16.06 -2.48
C ALA A 314 6.58 -15.50 -1.53
N GLY A 315 7.72 -15.13 -2.10
CA GLY A 315 8.83 -14.46 -1.40
C GLY A 315 9.94 -15.39 -0.91
N GLU A 316 9.67 -16.68 -0.75
CA GLU A 316 10.64 -17.70 -0.32
C GLU A 316 10.37 -19.01 -1.07
N PRO A 317 11.36 -19.91 -1.22
CA PRO A 317 11.12 -21.27 -1.69
C PRO A 317 10.08 -21.97 -0.80
N SER A 318 9.17 -22.70 -1.43
CA SER A 318 8.21 -23.54 -0.71
C SER A 318 8.91 -24.85 -0.33
N ASN A 319 9.24 -25.00 0.95
CA ASN A 319 9.96 -26.17 1.46
C ASN A 319 9.03 -27.32 1.84
N GLN A 320 7.71 -27.10 1.82
CA GLN A 320 6.71 -28.10 2.14
C GLN A 320 6.28 -28.80 0.86
N ARG A 321 6.54 -30.12 0.82
CA ARG A 321 6.00 -31.04 -0.20
C ARG A 321 4.54 -31.36 0.11
#